data_AF-A0A2V6Z6Y7-F1
#
_entry.id   AF-A0A2V6Z6Y7-F1
#
_cell.length_a   1.000
_cell.length_b   1.000
_cell.length_c   1.000
_cell.angle_alpha   90.00
_cell.angle_beta   90.00
_cell.angle_gamma   90.00
#
_symmetry.space_group_name_H-M   'P 1'
#
loop_
_entity.id
_entity.type
_entity.pdbx_description
1 polymer ?
#
loop_
_entity_poly.entity_id
_entity_poly.type
_entity_poly.pdbx_seq_one_letter_code
_entity_poly.pdbx_strand_id
1 'polypeptide(L)'
;MEVLNLAIDRERVQAYGVEQVPAIVVEGARDYGIRFYGVPLGYEFSNLIDAIVLASTGQPVLAEETLASLRTLAADVDIKVFSTPT
;
A
#
# COMPACT_ATOMS: atom_id res chain seq x y z
N MET A 1 9.63 5.80 -10.59
CA MET A 1 8.20 6.14 -10.46
C MET A 1 7.59 6.11 -11.84
N GLU A 2 6.49 5.41 -11.99
CA GLU A 2 5.69 5.38 -13.22
C GLU A 2 4.32 5.98 -12.92
N VAL A 3 3.69 6.62 -13.92
CA VAL A 3 2.36 7.21 -13.80
C VAL A 3 1.43 6.50 -14.77
N LEU A 4 0.35 5.92 -14.23
CA LEU A 4 -0.69 5.28 -15.02
C LEU A 4 -1.95 6.15 -15.03
N ASN A 5 -2.62 6.20 -16.17
CA ASN A 5 -3.91 6.84 -16.31
C ASN A 5 -5.03 5.79 -16.26
N LEU A 6 -5.93 5.89 -15.27
CA LEU A 6 -7.03 4.95 -15.06
C LEU A 6 -7.89 4.71 -16.31
N ALA A 7 -8.09 5.72 -17.15
CA ALA A 7 -8.93 5.60 -18.35
C ALA A 7 -8.22 4.90 -19.51
N ILE A 8 -6.90 5.02 -19.60
CA ILE A 8 -6.06 4.57 -20.72
C ILE A 8 -5.39 3.23 -20.40
N ASP A 9 -4.75 3.13 -19.23
CA ASP A 9 -3.92 1.99 -18.81
C ASP A 9 -4.73 0.92 -18.04
N ARG A 10 -5.99 0.69 -18.45
CA ARG A 10 -6.99 -0.07 -17.68
C ARG A 10 -6.50 -1.44 -17.19
N GLU A 11 -5.89 -2.24 -18.06
CA GLU A 11 -5.42 -3.58 -17.71
C GLU A 11 -4.36 -3.55 -16.60
N ARG A 12 -3.42 -2.60 -16.70
CA ARG A 12 -2.35 -2.43 -15.69
C ARG A 12 -2.92 -1.93 -14.38
N VAL A 13 -3.83 -0.97 -14.42
CA VAL A 13 -4.47 -0.44 -13.21
C VAL A 13 -5.35 -1.49 -12.53
N GLN A 14 -6.06 -2.30 -13.30
CA GLN A 14 -6.87 -3.40 -12.79
C GLN A 14 -6.03 -4.48 -12.10
N ALA A 15 -4.82 -4.76 -12.61
CA ALA A 15 -3.88 -5.70 -11.98
C ALA A 15 -3.47 -5.27 -10.56
N TYR A 16 -3.48 -3.97 -10.27
CA TYR A 16 -3.22 -3.41 -8.93
C TYR A 16 -4.45 -3.29 -8.04
N GLY A 17 -5.65 -3.65 -8.53
CA GLY A 17 -6.90 -3.54 -7.76
C GLY A 17 -7.28 -2.09 -7.40
N VAL A 18 -6.83 -1.11 -8.19
CA VAL A 18 -7.11 0.31 -7.94
C VAL A 18 -8.48 0.67 -8.51
N GLU A 19 -9.40 1.04 -7.62
CA GLU A 19 -10.77 1.42 -7.99
C GLU A 19 -11.01 2.94 -7.95
N GLN A 20 -10.14 3.68 -7.26
CA GLN A 20 -10.28 5.12 -7.01
C GLN A 20 -8.98 5.86 -7.28
N VAL A 21 -9.06 7.13 -7.69
CA VAL A 21 -7.90 7.98 -7.99
C VAL A 21 -8.03 9.37 -7.33
N PRO A 22 -6.93 10.05 -6.99
CA PRO A 22 -5.54 9.59 -7.14
C PRO A 22 -5.20 8.45 -6.17
N ALA A 23 -4.38 7.51 -6.63
CA ALA A 23 -3.87 6.41 -5.84
C ALA A 23 -2.37 6.24 -6.07
N ILE A 24 -1.64 5.91 -5.00
CA ILE A 24 -0.23 5.54 -5.05
C ILE A 24 -0.12 4.09 -4.63
N VAL A 25 0.42 3.27 -5.53
CA VAL A 25 0.82 1.88 -5.22
C VAL A 25 2.28 1.89 -4.78
N VAL A 26 2.56 1.28 -3.63
CA VAL A 26 3.93 1.09 -3.15
C VAL A 26 4.25 -0.40 -3.21
N GLU A 27 5.13 -0.77 -4.13
CA GLU A 27 5.59 -2.15 -4.32
C GLU A 27 7.12 -2.25 -4.23
N GLY A 28 7.62 -3.47 -3.99
CA GLY A 28 9.05 -3.77 -3.93
C GLY A 28 9.40 -4.92 -4.88
N ALA A 29 9.99 -6.00 -4.34
CA ALA A 29 10.21 -7.23 -5.11
C ALA A 29 8.90 -7.88 -5.61
N ARG A 30 7.76 -7.49 -5.03
CA ARG A 30 6.38 -7.83 -5.43
C ARG A 30 5.43 -6.73 -4.95
N ASP A 31 4.19 -6.75 -5.42
CA ASP A 31 3.11 -5.99 -4.80
C ASP A 31 2.78 -6.60 -3.42
N TYR A 32 2.96 -5.79 -2.36
CA TYR A 32 2.72 -6.20 -0.97
C TYR A 32 1.34 -5.83 -0.47
N GLY A 33 0.53 -5.13 -1.26
CA GLY A 33 -0.78 -4.74 -0.81
C GLY A 33 -0.92 -3.26 -0.39
N ILE A 34 0.11 -2.42 -0.57
CA ILE A 34 0.19 -1.10 0.07
C ILE A 34 -0.27 0.03 -0.86
N ARG A 35 -1.45 0.60 -0.57
CA ARG A 35 -2.13 1.58 -1.43
C ARG A 35 -2.46 2.82 -0.60
N PHE A 36 -2.11 4.00 -1.11
CA PHE A 36 -2.56 5.28 -0.56
C PHE A 36 -3.58 5.88 -1.51
N TYR A 37 -4.78 6.18 -1.00
CA TYR A 37 -5.83 6.87 -1.77
C TYR A 37 -5.91 8.34 -1.33
N GLY A 38 -5.92 9.24 -2.30
CA GLY A 38 -5.80 10.69 -2.07
C GLY A 38 -4.36 11.18 -2.18
N VAL A 39 -4.11 12.42 -1.75
CA VAL A 39 -2.79 13.04 -1.78
C VAL A 39 -2.17 12.96 -0.37
N PRO A 40 -1.07 12.21 -0.16
CA PRO A 40 -0.43 12.09 1.15
C PRO A 40 0.37 13.36 1.46
N LEU A 41 -0.30 14.36 2.04
CA LEU A 41 0.27 15.63 2.46
C LEU A 41 0.37 15.72 3.99
N GLY A 42 1.19 16.65 4.48
CA GLY A 42 1.35 16.88 5.92
C GLY A 42 2.01 15.70 6.62
N TYR A 43 1.51 15.33 7.81
CA TYR A 43 2.02 14.22 8.59
C TYR A 43 1.92 12.86 7.88
N GLU A 44 0.98 12.70 6.93
CA GLU A 44 0.83 11.46 6.18
C GLU A 44 1.96 11.23 5.16
N PHE A 45 2.76 12.26 4.85
CA PHE A 45 3.90 12.11 3.96
C PHE A 45 4.95 11.16 4.54
N SER A 46 5.18 11.17 5.87
CA SER A 46 6.13 10.23 6.48
C SER A 46 5.67 8.78 6.34
N ASN A 47 4.36 8.52 6.43
CA ASN A 47 3.81 7.17 6.24
C ASN A 47 4.09 6.63 4.84
N LEU A 48 4.05 7.50 3.81
CA LEU A 48 4.45 7.12 2.45
C LEU A 48 5.95 6.77 2.38
N ILE A 49 6.81 7.54 3.04
CA ILE A 49 8.26 7.26 3.07
C ILE A 49 8.54 5.93 3.79
N ASP A 50 7.92 5.70 4.94
CA ASP A 50 8.06 4.46 5.71
C ASP A 50 7.58 3.25 4.92
N ALA A 51 6.48 3.39 4.17
CA ALA A 51 5.99 2.37 3.25
C ALA A 51 6.99 2.05 2.14
N ILE A 52 7.64 3.06 1.54
CA ILE A 52 8.68 2.86 0.52
C ILE A 52 9.88 2.11 1.11
N VAL A 53 10.34 2.50 2.30
CA VAL A 53 11.45 1.82 2.98
C VAL A 53 11.09 0.37 3.29
N LEU A 54 9.90 0.13 3.83
CA LEU A 54 9.39 -1.21 4.12
C LEU A 54 9.31 -2.10 2.87
N ALA A 55 8.75 -1.58 1.78
CA ALA A 55 8.66 -2.32 0.52
C ALA A 55 10.04 -2.59 -0.10
N SER A 56 11.00 -1.67 0.07
CA SER A 56 12.38 -1.84 -0.39
C SER A 56 13.14 -2.92 0.37
N THR A 57 12.88 -3.12 1.66
CA THR A 57 13.55 -4.16 2.46
C THR A 57 12.78 -5.48 2.45
N GLY A 58 11.46 -5.43 2.27
CA GLY A 58 10.57 -6.58 2.42
C GLY A 58 10.49 -7.13 3.84
N GLN A 59 10.99 -6.37 4.84
CA GLN A 59 11.11 -6.79 6.23
C GLN A 59 10.14 -6.00 7.12
N PRO A 60 9.00 -6.57 7.55
CA PRO A 60 8.07 -5.90 8.45
C PRO A 60 8.67 -5.73 9.84
N VAL A 61 8.47 -4.55 10.42
CA VAL A 61 8.87 -4.24 11.80
C VAL A 61 7.74 -4.65 12.74
N LEU A 62 7.55 -5.95 12.93
CA LEU A 62 6.55 -6.53 13.82
C LEU A 62 7.21 -7.52 14.78
N ALA A 63 6.66 -7.65 15.99
CA ALA A 63 7.10 -8.67 16.93
C ALA A 63 6.86 -10.08 16.37
N GLU A 64 7.71 -11.05 16.72
CA GLU A 64 7.58 -12.43 16.27
C GLU A 64 6.24 -13.07 16.66
N GLU A 65 5.70 -12.72 17.84
CA GLU A 65 4.37 -13.16 18.27
C GLU A 65 3.27 -12.65 17.33
N THR A 66 3.35 -11.39 16.90
CA THR A 66 2.43 -10.80 15.93
C THR A 66 2.54 -11.50 14.58
N LEU A 67 3.76 -11.74 14.10
CA LEU A 67 3.99 -12.47 12.85
C LEU A 67 3.46 -13.91 12.93
N ALA A 68 3.65 -14.59 14.06
CA ALA A 68 3.10 -15.93 14.29
C ALA A 68 1.57 -15.93 14.23
N SER A 69 0.92 -14.97 14.86
CA SER A 69 -0.54 -14.80 14.82
C SER A 69 -1.03 -14.52 13.39
N LEU A 70 -0.41 -13.58 12.67
CA LEU A 70 -0.78 -13.21 11.30
C LEU A 70 -0.64 -14.39 10.30
N ARG A 71 0.30 -15.30 10.52
CA ARG A 71 0.45 -16.52 9.69
C ARG A 71 -0.74 -17.50 9.81
N THR A 72 -1.61 -17.33 10.80
CA THR A 72 -2.80 -18.19 11.01
C THR A 72 -4.07 -17.66 10.34
N LEU A 73 -4.02 -16.49 9.70
CA LEU A 73 -5.16 -15.93 8.99
C LEU A 73 -5.67 -16.91 7.92
N ALA A 74 -6.95 -17.26 8.01
CA ALA A 74 -7.59 -18.27 7.15
C ALA A 74 -8.07 -17.73 5.79
N ALA A 75 -8.05 -16.41 5.61
CA ALA A 75 -8.48 -15.73 4.41
C ALA A 75 -7.77 -14.37 4.29
N ASP A 76 -7.82 -13.79 3.09
CA ASP A 76 -7.28 -12.46 2.81
C ASP A 76 -8.01 -11.40 3.65
N VAL A 77 -7.25 -10.40 4.12
CA VAL A 77 -7.76 -9.30 4.94
C VAL A 77 -7.49 -7.98 4.24
N ASP A 78 -8.56 -7.22 3.98
CA ASP A 78 -8.49 -5.85 3.47
C ASP A 78 -8.55 -4.86 4.66
N ILE A 79 -7.48 -4.08 4.84
CA ILE A 79 -7.37 -3.09 5.93
C ILE A 79 -7.48 -1.69 5.33
N LYS A 80 -8.50 -0.95 5.76
CA LYS A 80 -8.73 0.45 5.36
C LYS A 80 -8.52 1.38 6.55
N VAL A 81 -7.53 2.26 6.43
CA VAL A 81 -7.24 3.31 7.42
C VAL A 81 -7.69 4.64 6.83
N PHE A 82 -8.67 5.27 7.47
CA PHE A 82 -9.18 6.59 7.07
C PHE A 82 -8.53 7.67 7.92
N SER A 83 -7.83 8.59 7.29
CA SER A 83 -7.24 9.76 7.93
C SER A 83 -7.58 11.04 7.16
N THR A 84 -7.35 12.17 7.79
CA THR A 84 -7.53 13.50 7.19
C THR A 84 -6.18 14.21 7.15
N PRO A 85 -5.83 14.92 6.07
CA PRO A 85 -4.72 15.86 6.09
C PRO A 85 -4.97 16.89 7.19
N THR A 86 -4.05 17.02 8.13
CA THR A 86 -4.08 18.06 9.18
C THR A 86 -3.77 19.43 8.61
#